data_AF-A0A8I0GR82-F1
#
_entry.id   AF-A0A8I0GR82-F1
#
_cell.length_a   1.000
_cell.length_b   1.000
_cell.length_c   1.000
_cell.angle_alpha   90.00
_cell.angle_beta   90.00
_cell.angle_gamma   90.00
#
_symmetry.space_group_name_H-M   'P 1'
#
loop_
_entity.id
_entity.type
_entity.pdbx_description
1 polymer ?
#
loop_
_entity_poly.entity_id
_entity_poly.type
_entity_poly.pdbx_seq_one_letter_code
_entity_poly.pdbx_strand_id
1 'polypeptide(L)'
;PRAPRRAARAPVPTSDDLLRAISRSGPALTPTAAPSNTPALPDEEREAVIEAVLREMVDDPEATYRAPAILFQDFGVRCRMQRLGHAGLDLAGFRRRLAMARAGLHGELDEGWLDAMAIGASLPEDMLAPFLLVARAARDGLEAPSDAALARVYGTHSLGRVRRLIANMEEQGIFVLRTDLSGKRSINIPRLGWTTAAALPEAAE
;
A
#
# COMPACT_ATOMS: atom_id res chain seq x y z
N PRO A 1 67.35 -25.64 -26.19
CA PRO A 1 66.35 -24.73 -25.59
C PRO A 1 64.93 -24.99 -26.14
N ARG A 2 64.01 -25.48 -25.30
CA ARG A 2 62.62 -25.83 -25.68
C ARG A 2 61.68 -24.68 -25.28
N ALA A 3 60.94 -24.11 -26.24
CA ALA A 3 60.00 -23.01 -26.00
C ALA A 3 58.79 -23.45 -25.13
N PRO A 4 58.22 -22.57 -24.29
CA PRO A 4 57.11 -22.91 -23.41
C PRO A 4 55.79 -23.03 -24.18
N ARG A 5 54.99 -24.06 -23.84
CA ARG A 5 53.69 -24.35 -24.44
C ARG A 5 52.63 -23.41 -23.85
N ARG A 6 51.97 -22.61 -24.71
CA ARG A 6 50.91 -21.67 -24.33
C ARG A 6 49.70 -22.45 -23.79
N ALA A 7 49.20 -22.09 -22.61
CA ALA A 7 48.00 -22.70 -22.01
C ALA A 7 46.74 -22.33 -22.81
N ALA A 8 45.86 -23.31 -23.04
CA ALA A 8 44.60 -23.10 -23.74
C ALA A 8 43.60 -22.31 -22.87
N ARG A 9 42.90 -21.34 -23.46
CA ARG A 9 41.81 -20.59 -22.80
C ARG A 9 40.61 -21.52 -22.57
N ALA A 10 39.99 -21.43 -21.40
CA ALA A 10 38.74 -22.12 -21.11
C ALA A 10 37.61 -21.63 -22.05
N PRO A 11 36.70 -22.53 -22.47
CA PRO A 11 35.60 -22.18 -23.36
C PRO A 11 34.59 -21.25 -22.67
N VAL A 12 34.09 -20.27 -23.42
CA VAL A 12 33.00 -19.38 -23.01
C VAL A 12 31.68 -20.17 -23.01
N PRO A 13 30.84 -20.05 -21.96
CA PRO A 13 29.58 -20.78 -21.87
C PRO A 13 28.63 -20.37 -23.00
N THR A 14 27.88 -21.35 -23.48
CA THR A 14 26.92 -21.17 -24.58
C THR A 14 25.58 -20.63 -24.06
N SER A 15 24.73 -20.12 -24.94
CA SER A 15 23.37 -19.67 -24.56
C SER A 15 22.56 -20.77 -23.89
N ASP A 16 22.80 -22.05 -24.24
CA ASP A 16 22.10 -23.19 -23.64
C ASP A 16 22.59 -23.45 -22.20
N ASP A 17 23.86 -23.17 -21.91
CA ASP A 17 24.41 -23.21 -20.55
C ASP A 17 23.82 -22.11 -19.66
N LEU A 18 23.57 -20.93 -20.24
CA LEU A 18 22.92 -19.80 -19.55
C LEU A 18 21.44 -20.08 -19.29
N LEU A 19 20.72 -20.66 -20.25
CA LEU A 19 19.33 -21.07 -20.08
C LEU A 19 19.16 -22.18 -19.02
N ARG A 20 20.11 -23.14 -18.95
CA ARG A 20 20.18 -24.13 -17.87
C ARG A 20 20.56 -23.55 -16.51
N ALA A 21 21.34 -22.47 -16.47
CA ALA A 21 21.67 -21.78 -15.23
C ALA A 21 20.45 -21.03 -14.68
N ILE A 22 19.63 -20.43 -15.54
CA ILE A 22 18.38 -19.75 -15.15
C ILE A 22 17.30 -20.77 -14.74
N SER A 23 17.24 -21.93 -15.39
CA SER A 23 16.28 -23.01 -15.09
C SER A 23 16.61 -23.77 -13.79
N ARG A 24 17.84 -23.65 -13.28
CA ARG A 24 18.19 -24.06 -11.92
C ARG A 24 17.58 -23.05 -10.96
N SER A 25 16.31 -23.28 -10.67
CA SER A 25 15.55 -22.67 -9.57
C SER A 25 16.49 -22.36 -8.42
N GLY A 26 16.62 -21.07 -8.09
CA GLY A 26 17.27 -20.63 -6.86
C GLY A 26 16.66 -21.37 -5.67
N PRO A 27 17.38 -21.46 -4.55
CA PRO A 27 16.94 -22.27 -3.42
C PRO A 27 15.49 -21.95 -3.10
N ALA A 28 14.63 -22.95 -3.29
CA ALA A 28 13.28 -22.90 -2.78
C ALA A 28 13.44 -22.74 -1.28
N LEU A 29 13.19 -21.52 -0.78
CA LEU A 29 12.94 -21.28 0.62
C LEU A 29 11.62 -21.99 0.91
N THR A 30 11.66 -23.30 1.10
CA THR A 30 10.64 -23.98 1.87
C THR A 30 10.65 -23.29 3.22
N PRO A 31 9.57 -22.61 3.64
CA PRO A 31 9.44 -22.25 5.03
C PRO A 31 9.22 -23.57 5.75
N THR A 32 10.31 -24.21 6.19
CA THR A 32 10.20 -25.10 7.34
C THR A 32 9.87 -24.16 8.49
N ALA A 33 8.58 -24.05 8.78
CA ALA A 33 8.11 -23.44 10.00
C ALA A 33 8.55 -24.37 11.14
N ALA A 34 9.81 -24.24 11.56
CA ALA A 34 10.18 -24.67 12.89
C ALA A 34 9.25 -23.90 13.85
N PRO A 35 8.59 -24.55 14.82
CA PRO A 35 7.82 -23.82 15.82
C PRO A 35 8.79 -22.89 16.55
N SER A 36 8.70 -21.60 16.26
CA SER A 36 9.46 -20.57 16.95
C SER A 36 8.98 -20.54 18.40
N ASN A 37 9.78 -21.12 19.30
CA ASN A 37 9.64 -21.05 20.76
C ASN A 37 9.88 -19.64 21.33
N THR A 38 9.66 -18.58 20.55
CA THR A 38 9.70 -17.22 21.05
C THR A 38 8.40 -16.98 21.81
N PRO A 39 8.43 -16.50 23.07
CA PRO A 39 7.21 -16.11 23.75
C PRO A 39 6.45 -15.10 22.87
N ALA A 40 5.15 -15.36 22.67
CA ALA A 40 4.29 -14.45 21.93
C ALA A 40 4.31 -13.08 22.62
N LEU A 41 4.64 -12.03 21.88
CA LEU A 41 4.46 -10.66 22.37
C LEU A 41 2.98 -10.48 22.78
N PRO A 42 2.69 -9.71 23.85
CA PRO A 42 1.33 -9.28 24.16
C PRO A 42 0.66 -8.66 22.93
N ASP A 43 -0.65 -8.84 22.80
CA ASP A 43 -1.40 -8.42 21.62
C ASP A 43 -1.24 -6.91 21.32
N GLU A 44 -1.20 -6.07 22.37
CA GLU A 44 -0.97 -4.62 22.27
C GLU A 44 0.43 -4.27 21.75
N GLU A 45 1.47 -4.96 22.23
CA GLU A 45 2.85 -4.72 21.79
C GLU A 45 3.04 -5.15 20.33
N ARG A 46 2.41 -6.27 19.94
CA ARG A 46 2.36 -6.72 18.55
C ARG A 46 1.70 -5.66 17.65
N GLU A 47 0.55 -5.15 18.06
CA GLU A 47 -0.18 -4.14 17.30
C GLU A 47 0.63 -2.86 17.12
N ALA A 48 1.31 -2.40 18.18
CA ALA A 48 2.21 -1.25 18.12
C ALA A 48 3.36 -1.45 17.13
N VAL A 49 3.97 -2.65 17.08
CA VAL A 49 5.01 -2.97 16.10
C VAL A 49 4.46 -2.95 14.68
N ILE A 50 3.28 -3.55 14.44
CA ILE A 50 2.65 -3.56 13.11
C ILE A 50 2.37 -2.13 12.63
N GLU A 51 1.79 -1.29 13.49
CA GLU A 51 1.51 0.10 13.16
C GLU A 51 2.78 0.89 12.85
N ALA A 52 3.83 0.73 13.68
CA ALA A 52 5.11 1.40 13.48
C ALA A 52 5.75 1.02 12.13
N VAL A 53 5.77 -0.26 11.80
CA VAL A 53 6.30 -0.75 10.52
C VAL A 53 5.49 -0.21 9.34
N LEU A 54 4.15 -0.23 9.43
CA LEU A 54 3.30 0.30 8.35
C LEU A 54 3.51 1.80 8.13
N ARG A 55 3.69 2.58 9.20
CA ARG A 55 4.02 4.00 9.11
C ARG A 55 5.35 4.22 8.41
N GLU A 56 6.40 3.49 8.82
CA GLU A 56 7.72 3.57 8.18
C GLU A 56 7.67 3.21 6.68
N MET A 57 6.83 2.24 6.30
CA MET A 57 6.63 1.87 4.90
C MET A 57 5.88 2.94 4.09
N VAL A 58 4.95 3.68 4.72
CA VAL A 58 4.23 4.80 4.07
C VAL A 58 5.14 6.01 3.91
N ASP A 59 6.05 6.22 4.86
CA ASP A 59 7.02 7.33 4.83
C ASP A 59 8.12 7.14 3.76
N ASP A 60 8.34 5.91 3.25
CA ASP A 60 9.19 5.61 2.10
C ASP A 60 8.46 5.96 0.77
N PRO A 61 8.81 7.07 0.09
CA PRO A 61 8.11 7.49 -1.14
C PRO A 61 8.22 6.46 -2.26
N GLU A 62 9.32 5.70 -2.31
CA GLU A 62 9.57 4.70 -3.33
C GLU A 62 8.79 3.40 -3.07
N ALA A 63 8.41 3.13 -1.81
CA ALA A 63 7.59 1.96 -1.47
C ALA A 63 6.18 2.07 -2.04
N THR A 64 5.64 3.29 -2.17
CA THR A 64 4.26 3.54 -2.61
C THR A 64 3.93 2.88 -3.96
N TYR A 65 4.91 2.77 -4.87
CA TYR A 65 4.74 2.28 -6.24
C TYR A 65 5.19 0.83 -6.46
N ARG A 66 5.66 0.14 -5.41
CA ARG A 66 6.07 -1.27 -5.51
C ARG A 66 4.85 -2.20 -5.55
N ALA A 67 5.01 -3.35 -6.17
CA ALA A 67 3.94 -4.35 -6.24
C ALA A 67 3.52 -4.83 -4.82
N PRO A 68 2.22 -5.09 -4.57
CA PRO A 68 1.75 -5.45 -3.23
C PRO A 68 2.44 -6.68 -2.61
N ALA A 69 2.81 -7.67 -3.42
CA ALA A 69 3.53 -8.86 -2.96
C ALA A 69 4.95 -8.53 -2.45
N ILE A 70 5.62 -7.56 -3.09
CA ILE A 70 6.95 -7.10 -2.67
C ILE A 70 6.83 -6.31 -1.36
N LEU A 71 5.81 -5.45 -1.24
CA LEU A 71 5.54 -4.72 0.01
C LEU A 71 5.21 -5.67 1.16
N PHE A 72 4.45 -6.74 0.91
CA PHE A 72 4.15 -7.72 1.95
C PHE A 72 5.40 -8.48 2.42
N GLN A 73 6.35 -8.76 1.53
CA GLN A 73 7.63 -9.35 1.90
C GLN A 73 8.49 -8.37 2.72
N ASP A 74 8.59 -7.11 2.30
CA ASP A 74 9.30 -6.05 3.04
C ASP A 74 8.70 -5.86 4.45
N PHE A 75 7.37 -5.79 4.55
CA PHE A 75 6.64 -5.76 5.82
C PHE A 75 7.06 -6.90 6.75
N GLY A 76 7.11 -8.13 6.25
CA GLY A 76 7.56 -9.29 7.02
C GLY A 76 9.03 -9.23 7.42
N VAL A 77 9.90 -8.62 6.62
CA VAL A 77 11.31 -8.37 6.98
C VAL A 77 11.40 -7.37 8.13
N ARG A 78 10.70 -6.22 8.02
CA ARG A 78 10.70 -5.17 9.04
C ARG A 78 10.10 -5.64 10.36
N CYS A 79 9.02 -6.41 10.34
CA CYS A 79 8.46 -7.04 11.53
C CYS A 79 9.50 -7.90 12.26
N ARG A 80 10.23 -8.76 11.54
CA ARG A 80 11.28 -9.61 12.14
C ARG A 80 12.45 -8.81 12.70
N MET A 81 12.83 -7.70 12.07
CA MET A 81 13.84 -6.78 12.61
C MET A 81 13.40 -6.20 13.96
N GLN A 82 12.10 -5.98 14.14
CA GLN A 82 11.48 -5.56 15.40
C GLN A 82 11.13 -6.72 16.34
N ARG A 83 11.73 -7.91 16.14
CA ARG A 83 11.50 -9.14 16.92
C ARG A 83 10.07 -9.69 16.86
N LEU A 84 9.25 -9.21 15.95
CA LEU A 84 7.93 -9.78 15.65
C LEU A 84 8.07 -10.89 14.60
N GLY A 85 8.08 -12.13 15.07
CA GLY A 85 8.26 -13.31 14.19
C GLY A 85 7.11 -13.52 13.21
N HIS A 86 5.87 -13.26 13.64
CA HIS A 86 4.68 -13.36 12.79
C HIS A 86 3.67 -12.28 13.15
N ALA A 87 3.25 -11.48 12.16
CA ALA A 87 2.30 -10.39 12.36
C ALA A 87 0.84 -10.86 12.44
N GLY A 88 0.52 -12.11 12.09
CA GLY A 88 -0.86 -12.60 12.06
C GLY A 88 -1.70 -12.06 10.90
N LEU A 89 -1.09 -11.37 9.93
CA LEU A 89 -1.75 -10.82 8.76
C LEU A 89 -1.47 -11.67 7.52
N ASP A 90 -2.53 -12.00 6.79
CA ASP A 90 -2.43 -12.46 5.40
C ASP A 90 -2.26 -11.25 4.46
N LEU A 91 -2.12 -11.52 3.15
CA LEU A 91 -1.92 -10.46 2.16
C LEU A 91 -3.09 -9.47 2.13
N ALA A 92 -4.34 -9.95 2.28
CA ALA A 92 -5.52 -9.10 2.27
C ALA A 92 -5.60 -8.20 3.52
N GLY A 93 -5.31 -8.76 4.69
CA GLY A 93 -5.20 -8.04 5.95
C GLY A 93 -4.10 -6.98 5.91
N PHE A 94 -2.92 -7.33 5.40
CA PHE A 94 -1.83 -6.39 5.17
C PHE A 94 -2.26 -5.24 4.25
N ARG A 95 -2.87 -5.53 3.10
CA ARG A 95 -3.33 -4.50 2.15
C ARG A 95 -4.32 -3.54 2.79
N ARG A 96 -5.29 -4.06 3.56
CA ARG A 96 -6.24 -3.21 4.31
C ARG A 96 -5.52 -2.31 5.31
N ARG A 97 -4.62 -2.86 6.13
CA ARG A 97 -3.86 -2.09 7.11
C ARG A 97 -2.95 -1.05 6.46
N LEU A 98 -2.31 -1.38 5.34
CA LEU A 98 -1.50 -0.43 4.56
C LEU A 98 -2.37 0.68 3.96
N ALA A 99 -3.57 0.37 3.47
CA ALA A 99 -4.49 1.37 2.96
C ALA A 99 -4.95 2.36 4.05
N MET A 100 -5.24 1.86 5.25
CA MET A 100 -5.54 2.69 6.43
C MET A 100 -4.35 3.60 6.78
N ALA A 101 -3.14 3.04 6.85
CA ALA A 101 -1.93 3.81 7.13
C ALA A 101 -1.66 4.89 6.07
N ARG A 102 -1.87 4.61 4.78
CA ARG A 102 -1.76 5.59 3.68
C ARG A 102 -2.79 6.72 3.80
N ALA A 103 -3.99 6.41 4.27
CA ALA A 103 -5.00 7.41 4.60
C ALA A 103 -4.71 8.15 5.91
N GLY A 104 -3.60 7.83 6.59
CA GLY A 104 -3.20 8.35 7.89
C GLY A 104 -4.21 8.04 8.98
N LEU A 105 -4.84 6.86 8.90
CA LEU A 105 -5.61 6.26 9.96
C LEU A 105 -4.68 5.32 10.73
N HIS A 106 -4.50 5.62 12.01
CA HIS A 106 -3.60 4.92 12.92
C HIS A 106 -4.35 4.55 14.20
N GLY A 107 -3.88 3.52 14.90
CA GLY A 107 -4.52 3.03 16.11
C GLY A 107 -5.90 2.43 15.88
N GLU A 108 -6.62 2.29 16.99
CA GLU A 108 -7.98 1.77 17.01
C GLU A 108 -8.98 2.84 16.55
N LEU A 109 -9.84 2.46 15.60
CA LEU A 109 -10.90 3.32 15.12
C LEU A 109 -12.13 3.17 16.01
N ASP A 110 -12.75 4.30 16.37
CA ASP A 110 -14.01 4.29 17.11
C ASP A 110 -15.19 3.75 16.28
N GLU A 111 -16.34 3.54 16.94
CA GLU A 111 -17.56 3.02 16.32
C GLU A 111 -18.06 3.86 15.15
N GLY A 112 -17.73 5.16 15.12
CA GLY A 112 -18.11 6.05 14.03
C GLY A 112 -17.48 5.68 12.68
N TRP A 113 -16.41 4.87 12.68
CA TRP A 113 -15.77 4.37 11.45
C TRP A 113 -16.40 3.10 10.89
N LEU A 114 -17.29 2.42 11.62
CA LEU A 114 -17.83 1.11 11.22
C LEU A 114 -18.48 1.16 9.83
N ASP A 115 -19.35 2.14 9.58
CA ASP A 115 -20.03 2.27 8.28
C ASP A 115 -19.05 2.62 7.16
N ALA A 116 -18.03 3.45 7.43
CA ALA A 116 -16.99 3.76 6.46
C ALA A 116 -16.18 2.50 6.11
N MET A 117 -15.82 1.69 7.10
CA MET A 117 -15.12 0.43 6.89
C MET A 117 -15.99 -0.59 6.14
N ALA A 118 -17.30 -0.61 6.38
CA ALA A 118 -18.24 -1.46 5.65
C ALA A 118 -18.35 -1.06 4.17
N ILE A 119 -18.37 0.24 3.86
CA ILE A 119 -18.27 0.74 2.48
C ILE A 119 -16.93 0.31 1.87
N GLY A 120 -15.83 0.55 2.58
CA GLY A 120 -14.48 0.22 2.13
C GLY A 120 -14.29 -1.27 1.81
N ALA A 121 -14.93 -2.16 2.57
CA ALA A 121 -14.89 -3.60 2.35
C ALA A 121 -15.54 -4.05 1.02
N SER A 122 -16.44 -3.24 0.46
CA SER A 122 -17.06 -3.50 -0.85
C SER A 122 -16.25 -2.96 -2.04
N LEU A 123 -15.21 -2.15 -1.77
CA LEU A 123 -14.40 -1.54 -2.81
C LEU A 123 -13.32 -2.50 -3.31
N PRO A 124 -12.88 -2.36 -4.58
CA PRO A 124 -11.61 -2.90 -5.02
C PRO A 124 -10.47 -2.43 -4.09
N GLU A 125 -9.49 -3.31 -3.85
CA GLU A 125 -8.44 -3.05 -2.85
C GLU A 125 -7.62 -1.78 -3.12
N ASP A 126 -7.41 -1.42 -4.38
CA ASP A 126 -6.66 -0.24 -4.80
C ASP A 126 -7.45 1.07 -4.56
N MET A 127 -8.78 0.98 -4.40
CA MET A 127 -9.67 2.11 -4.14
C MET A 127 -9.83 2.42 -2.63
N LEU A 128 -9.44 1.50 -1.75
CA LEU A 128 -9.64 1.65 -0.30
C LEU A 128 -8.87 2.85 0.28
N ALA A 129 -7.59 3.02 -0.05
CA ALA A 129 -6.79 4.10 0.52
C ALA A 129 -7.27 5.51 0.10
N PRO A 130 -7.57 5.77 -1.19
CA PRO A 130 -8.20 7.02 -1.62
C PRO A 130 -9.56 7.28 -0.95
N PHE A 131 -10.41 6.25 -0.84
CA PHE A 131 -11.69 6.37 -0.15
C PHE A 131 -11.51 6.79 1.31
N LEU A 132 -10.65 6.09 2.06
CA LEU A 132 -10.40 6.38 3.46
C LEU A 132 -9.77 7.77 3.68
N LEU A 133 -8.93 8.24 2.74
CA LEU A 133 -8.37 9.60 2.80
C LEU A 133 -9.47 10.66 2.72
N VAL A 134 -10.42 10.51 1.80
CA VAL A 134 -11.57 11.42 1.68
C VAL A 134 -12.50 11.27 2.88
N ALA A 135 -12.77 10.04 3.33
CA ALA A 135 -13.63 9.79 4.49
C ALA A 135 -13.07 10.45 5.76
N ARG A 136 -11.76 10.38 5.98
CA ARG A 136 -11.09 11.08 7.09
C ARG A 136 -11.26 12.58 6.97
N ALA A 137 -10.94 13.15 5.80
CA ALA A 137 -11.09 14.59 5.59
C ALA A 137 -12.55 15.06 5.80
N ALA A 138 -13.52 14.27 5.34
CA ALA A 138 -14.94 14.56 5.47
C ALA A 138 -15.44 14.46 6.91
N ARG A 139 -14.94 13.47 7.66
CA ARG A 139 -15.26 13.29 9.09
C ARG A 139 -14.67 14.40 9.95
N ASP A 140 -13.45 14.81 9.65
CA ASP A 140 -12.70 15.82 10.42
C ASP A 140 -13.03 17.26 9.98
N GLY A 141 -13.91 17.45 8.99
CA GLY A 141 -14.27 18.76 8.44
C GLY A 141 -13.12 19.45 7.71
N LEU A 142 -12.12 18.69 7.26
CA LEU A 142 -10.96 19.19 6.52
C LEU A 142 -11.29 19.42 5.05
N GLU A 143 -10.45 20.21 4.39
CA GLU A 143 -10.52 20.47 2.96
C GLU A 143 -10.48 19.18 2.12
N ALA A 144 -11.24 19.18 1.02
CA ALA A 144 -11.24 18.08 0.07
C ALA A 144 -9.79 17.78 -0.39
N PRO A 145 -9.31 16.52 -0.32
CA PRO A 145 -7.97 16.19 -0.78
C PRO A 145 -7.74 16.59 -2.24
N SER A 146 -6.53 17.08 -2.54
CA SER A 146 -6.15 17.38 -3.92
C SER A 146 -5.99 16.09 -4.74
N ASP A 147 -6.07 16.21 -6.07
CA ASP A 147 -5.86 15.06 -6.95
C ASP A 147 -4.44 14.48 -6.78
N ALA A 148 -3.44 15.31 -6.46
CA ALA A 148 -2.09 14.84 -6.15
C ALA A 148 -2.01 14.07 -4.83
N ALA A 149 -2.75 14.49 -3.79
CA ALA A 149 -2.84 13.74 -2.54
C ALA A 149 -3.52 12.36 -2.76
N LEU A 150 -4.58 12.33 -3.55
CA LEU A 150 -5.25 11.09 -3.96
C LEU A 150 -4.33 10.21 -4.81
N ALA A 151 -3.55 10.78 -5.71
CA ALA A 151 -2.58 10.06 -6.55
C ALA A 151 -1.53 9.33 -5.70
N ARG A 152 -0.99 10.00 -4.67
CA ARG A 152 -0.02 9.40 -3.74
C ARG A 152 -0.60 8.19 -3.02
N VAL A 153 -1.77 8.31 -2.37
CA VAL A 153 -2.36 7.16 -1.66
C VAL A 153 -2.84 6.06 -2.61
N TYR A 154 -3.24 6.43 -3.83
CA TYR A 154 -3.60 5.48 -4.87
C TYR A 154 -2.37 4.73 -5.44
N GLY A 155 -1.16 5.24 -5.24
CA GLY A 155 0.06 4.67 -5.79
C GLY A 155 0.20 4.90 -7.29
N THR A 156 -0.20 6.07 -7.77
CA THR A 156 -0.08 6.46 -9.18
C THR A 156 0.47 7.87 -9.35
N HIS A 157 1.21 8.10 -10.44
CA HIS A 157 1.57 9.46 -10.88
C HIS A 157 0.55 10.06 -11.84
N SER A 158 -0.46 9.29 -12.28
CA SER A 158 -1.41 9.75 -13.28
C SER A 158 -2.63 10.42 -12.64
N LEU A 159 -2.72 11.75 -12.77
CA LEU A 159 -3.93 12.50 -12.38
C LEU A 159 -5.17 12.05 -13.18
N GLY A 160 -4.98 11.61 -14.42
CA GLY A 160 -6.07 11.04 -15.22
C GLY A 160 -6.64 9.74 -14.61
N ARG A 161 -5.80 8.91 -13.98
CA ARG A 161 -6.27 7.74 -13.23
C ARG A 161 -7.05 8.14 -11.98
N VAL A 162 -6.61 9.19 -11.28
CA VAL A 162 -7.34 9.73 -10.13
C VAL A 162 -8.70 10.27 -10.53
N ARG A 163 -8.80 11.04 -11.62
CA ARG A 163 -10.09 11.53 -12.12
C ARG A 163 -11.05 10.39 -12.48
N ARG A 164 -10.55 9.32 -13.11
CA ARG A 164 -11.36 8.11 -13.39
C ARG A 164 -11.78 7.38 -12.12
N LEU A 165 -10.89 7.29 -11.13
CA LEU A 165 -11.18 6.70 -9.82
C LEU A 165 -12.32 7.46 -9.13
N ILE A 166 -12.24 8.78 -9.09
CA ILE A 166 -13.28 9.65 -8.52
C ILE A 166 -14.60 9.49 -9.26
N ALA A 167 -14.58 9.56 -10.60
CA ALA A 167 -15.78 9.38 -11.42
C ALA A 167 -16.43 8.00 -11.20
N ASN A 168 -15.61 6.95 -11.08
CA ASN A 168 -16.09 5.61 -10.78
C ASN A 168 -16.78 5.54 -9.39
N MET A 169 -16.20 6.18 -8.36
CA MET A 169 -16.83 6.27 -7.03
C MET A 169 -18.12 7.10 -7.05
N GLU A 170 -18.19 8.12 -7.91
CA GLU A 170 -19.39 8.93 -8.11
C GLU A 170 -20.51 8.15 -8.83
N GLU A 171 -20.18 7.39 -9.87
CA GLU A 171 -21.10 6.48 -10.57
C GLU A 171 -21.68 5.41 -9.62
N GLN A 172 -20.89 4.95 -8.65
CA GLN A 172 -21.33 4.02 -7.61
C GLN A 172 -22.10 4.69 -6.45
N GLY A 173 -22.26 6.01 -6.47
CA GLY A 173 -22.92 6.78 -5.40
C GLY A 173 -22.15 6.79 -4.07
N ILE A 174 -20.86 6.45 -4.09
CA ILE A 174 -19.97 6.52 -2.92
C ILE A 174 -19.61 7.99 -2.65
N PHE A 175 -19.28 8.72 -3.71
CA PHE A 175 -19.00 10.14 -3.67
C PHE A 175 -20.07 10.94 -4.39
N VAL A 176 -20.30 12.16 -3.90
CA VAL A 176 -21.02 13.21 -4.62
C VAL A 176 -20.13 14.45 -4.61
N LEU A 177 -19.71 14.89 -5.79
CA LEU A 177 -18.86 16.06 -5.92
C LEU A 177 -19.73 17.31 -6.10
N ARG A 178 -19.37 18.38 -5.37
CA ARG A 178 -19.99 19.69 -5.57
C ARG A 178 -18.94 20.76 -5.74
N THR A 179 -19.08 21.55 -6.79
CA THR A 179 -18.30 22.78 -7.00
C THR A 179 -19.15 23.99 -6.61
N ASP A 180 -18.64 24.84 -5.75
CA ASP A 180 -19.30 26.10 -5.39
C ASP A 180 -19.08 27.20 -6.44
N LEU A 181 -19.69 28.37 -6.22
CA LEU A 181 -19.57 29.52 -7.14
C LEU A 181 -18.14 30.11 -7.18
N SER A 182 -17.31 29.81 -6.18
CA SER A 182 -15.90 30.20 -6.11
C SER A 182 -14.98 29.17 -6.78
N GLY A 183 -15.54 28.10 -7.38
CA GLY A 183 -14.78 27.05 -8.04
C GLY A 183 -14.17 26.02 -7.09
N LYS A 184 -14.50 26.06 -5.80
CA LYS A 184 -13.99 25.10 -4.81
C LYS A 184 -14.81 23.82 -4.83
N ARG A 185 -14.13 22.68 -4.80
CA ARG A 185 -14.69 21.33 -4.73
C ARG A 185 -14.87 20.90 -3.28
N SER A 186 -16.05 20.35 -2.97
CA SER A 186 -16.33 19.55 -1.79
C SER A 186 -16.73 18.13 -2.23
N ILE A 187 -16.45 17.14 -1.37
CA ILE A 187 -16.84 15.74 -1.60
C ILE A 187 -17.74 15.31 -0.45
N ASN A 188 -18.96 14.91 -0.78
CA ASN A 188 -19.90 14.30 0.15
C ASN A 188 -19.86 12.78 0.02
N ILE A 189 -19.99 12.08 1.15
CA ILE A 189 -20.18 10.62 1.23
C ILE A 189 -21.59 10.37 1.73
N PRO A 190 -22.60 10.21 0.84
CA PRO A 190 -24.01 10.25 1.22
C PRO A 190 -24.39 9.22 2.29
N ARG A 191 -23.84 8.00 2.16
CA ARG A 191 -24.10 6.89 3.08
C ARG A 191 -23.60 7.13 4.51
N LEU A 192 -22.63 8.05 4.68
CA LEU A 192 -22.08 8.40 5.99
C LEU A 192 -22.60 9.75 6.50
N GLY A 193 -23.20 10.57 5.62
CA GLY A 193 -23.54 11.96 5.93
C GLY A 193 -22.32 12.86 6.11
N TRP A 194 -21.12 12.42 5.73
CA TRP A 194 -19.87 13.18 5.90
C TRP A 194 -19.59 14.04 4.67
N THR A 195 -19.04 15.24 4.89
CA THR A 195 -18.71 16.17 3.80
C THR A 195 -17.41 16.89 4.11
N THR A 196 -16.48 16.90 3.15
CA THR A 196 -15.25 17.69 3.27
C THR A 196 -15.56 19.18 3.20
N ALA A 197 -14.71 20.02 3.81
CA ALA A 197 -14.70 21.44 3.48
C ALA A 197 -14.33 21.64 2.00
N ALA A 198 -14.81 22.75 1.42
CA ALA A 198 -14.56 23.06 0.02
C ALA A 198 -13.14 23.57 -0.18
N ALA A 199 -12.42 23.01 -1.15
CA ALA A 199 -11.04 23.36 -1.48
C ALA A 199 -10.90 23.68 -2.97
N LEU A 200 -9.98 24.57 -3.35
CA LEU A 200 -9.69 24.78 -4.77
C LEU A 200 -9.12 23.48 -5.36
N PRO A 201 -9.61 23.01 -6.52
CA PRO A 201 -8.92 21.97 -7.25
C PRO A 201 -7.52 22.49 -7.59
N GLU A 202 -6.49 21.73 -7.25
CA GLU A 202 -5.12 22.03 -7.66
C GLU A 202 -5.12 22.17 -9.19
N ALA A 203 -4.59 23.29 -9.70
CA ALA A 203 -4.57 23.54 -11.13
C ALA A 203 -3.85 22.38 -11.82
N ALA A 204 -4.47 21.81 -12.85
CA ALA A 204 -3.78 20.85 -13.70
C ALA A 204 -2.68 21.62 -14.45
N GLU A 205 -1.44 21.52 -13.98
CA GLU A 205 -0.27 21.86 -14.81
C GLU A 205 -0.23 20.98 -16.08
#